data_AF-U3U010-F1
#
_entry.id   AF-U3U010-F1
#
_cell.length_a   1.000
_cell.length_b   1.000
_cell.length_c   1.000
_cell.angle_alpha   90.00
_cell.angle_beta   90.00
_cell.angle_gamma   90.00
#
_symmetry.space_group_name_H-M   'P 1'
#
loop_
_entity.id
_entity.type
_entity.pdbx_description
1 polymer ?
#
loop_
_entity_poly.entity_id
_entity_poly.type
_entity_poly.pdbx_seq_one_letter_code
_entity_poly.pdbx_strand_id
1 'polypeptide(L)'
;MTKNGDIPKTPINNIKKDVLKEHLNYEFGINSSLKIPYGGRFIQQGSKVSYRYFIPHCFIDQTTLTSSEHLYSKISDLKTRERIDRTFDMALGSENAETMIMRTRLEELQRNLARIEYKQSASKDSYFNFESEIESLYDRAYNFGLIIENSKNEPTVSDKFENLRAIVNYKDINEIPAINEKTKIEKELFLLKKNLQTLMNI
;
A
#
# COMPACT_ATOMS: atom_id res chain seq x y z
N MET A 1 14.70 -28.57 -47.50
CA MET A 1 13.98 -29.60 -48.27
C MET A 1 12.74 -28.97 -48.82
N THR A 2 12.46 -29.13 -50.12
CA THR A 2 11.13 -28.78 -50.67
C THR A 2 10.08 -29.72 -50.07
N LYS A 3 8.78 -29.41 -50.22
CA LYS A 3 7.66 -30.27 -49.73
C LYS A 3 7.76 -31.73 -50.18
N ASN A 4 8.58 -32.04 -51.19
CA ASN A 4 8.78 -33.37 -51.77
C ASN A 4 10.07 -34.07 -51.30
N GLY A 5 10.80 -33.48 -50.34
CA GLY A 5 12.06 -34.05 -49.83
C GLY A 5 13.30 -33.75 -50.67
N ASP A 6 13.17 -33.04 -51.80
CA ASP A 6 14.31 -32.70 -52.63
C ASP A 6 15.24 -31.69 -51.92
N ILE A 7 16.54 -31.94 -52.06
CA ILE A 7 17.58 -31.03 -51.60
C ILE A 7 17.71 -29.91 -52.65
N PRO A 8 17.46 -28.64 -52.30
CA PRO A 8 17.53 -27.55 -53.27
C PRO A 8 18.96 -27.36 -53.77
N LYS A 9 19.11 -27.12 -55.08
CA LYS A 9 20.42 -26.90 -55.74
C LYS A 9 21.13 -25.63 -55.26
N THR A 10 20.38 -24.68 -54.70
CA THR A 10 20.89 -23.46 -54.09
C THR A 10 20.30 -23.27 -52.70
N PRO A 11 21.06 -22.71 -51.74
CA PRO A 11 20.53 -22.42 -50.41
C PRO A 11 19.36 -21.44 -50.50
N ILE A 12 18.26 -21.78 -49.84
CA ILE A 12 17.11 -20.89 -49.69
C ILE A 12 17.20 -20.26 -48.30
N ASN A 13 17.03 -18.95 -48.23
CA ASN A 13 16.97 -18.27 -46.94
C ASN A 13 15.81 -18.81 -46.11
N ASN A 14 16.13 -19.25 -44.88
CA ASN A 14 15.13 -19.70 -43.95
C ASN A 14 14.33 -18.52 -43.39
N ILE A 15 13.14 -18.79 -42.83
CA ILE A 15 12.38 -17.78 -42.10
C ILE A 15 13.22 -17.22 -40.96
N LYS A 16 13.21 -15.89 -40.81
CA LYS A 16 13.92 -15.24 -39.71
C LYS A 16 13.23 -15.58 -38.39
N LYS A 17 14.02 -15.75 -37.33
CA LYS A 17 13.55 -16.09 -35.98
C LYS A 17 12.45 -15.16 -35.47
N ASP A 18 12.59 -13.85 -35.68
CA ASP A 18 11.62 -12.88 -35.16
C ASP A 18 10.29 -12.95 -35.90
N VAL A 19 10.33 -13.17 -37.21
CA VAL A 19 9.15 -13.37 -38.06
C VAL A 19 8.42 -14.66 -37.64
N LEU A 20 9.16 -15.74 -37.41
CA LEU A 20 8.59 -16.99 -36.92
C LEU A 20 7.94 -16.83 -35.53
N LYS A 21 8.58 -16.07 -34.64
CA LYS A 21 8.05 -15.81 -33.30
C LYS A 21 6.73 -15.03 -33.36
N GLU A 22 6.65 -14.03 -34.25
CA GLU A 22 5.44 -13.24 -34.45
C GLU A 22 4.30 -14.10 -35.00
N HIS A 23 4.57 -14.92 -36.01
CA HIS A 23 3.60 -15.89 -36.53
C HIS A 23 3.10 -16.84 -35.45
N LEU A 24 4.00 -17.45 -34.68
CA LEU A 24 3.59 -18.35 -33.60
C LEU A 24 2.76 -17.62 -32.55
N ASN A 25 3.16 -16.42 -32.11
CA ASN A 25 2.35 -15.66 -31.17
C ASN A 25 0.93 -15.40 -31.72
N TYR A 26 0.81 -15.03 -33.00
CA TYR A 26 -0.49 -14.81 -33.66
C TYR A 26 -1.37 -16.07 -33.65
N GLU A 27 -0.84 -17.23 -34.00
CA GLU A 27 -1.58 -18.52 -33.98
C GLU A 27 -2.09 -18.88 -32.58
N PHE A 28 -1.38 -18.48 -31.53
CA PHE A 28 -1.79 -18.66 -30.13
C PHE A 28 -2.68 -17.50 -29.61
N GLY A 29 -3.22 -16.66 -30.50
CA GLY A 29 -4.10 -15.54 -30.13
C GLY A 29 -3.39 -14.40 -29.39
N ILE A 30 -2.06 -14.31 -29.50
CA ILE A 30 -1.22 -13.28 -28.87
C ILE A 30 -0.87 -12.24 -29.93
N ASN A 31 -1.56 -11.11 -29.89
CA ASN A 31 -1.27 -9.96 -30.73
C ASN A 31 -0.23 -9.04 -30.07
N SER A 32 1.03 -9.17 -30.48
CA SER A 32 2.13 -8.30 -30.01
C SER A 32 1.96 -6.81 -30.33
N SER A 33 1.06 -6.44 -31.25
CA SER A 33 0.80 -5.03 -31.61
C SER A 33 -0.21 -4.35 -30.68
N LEU A 34 -1.00 -5.12 -29.91
CA LEU A 34 -2.00 -4.58 -29.00
C LEU A 34 -1.32 -3.89 -27.81
N LYS A 35 -1.57 -2.58 -27.70
CA LYS A 35 -1.06 -1.70 -26.64
C LYS A 35 -2.18 -1.41 -25.65
N ILE A 36 -2.07 -1.94 -24.44
CA ILE A 36 -3.03 -1.68 -23.37
C ILE A 36 -2.52 -0.49 -22.55
N PRO A 37 -3.32 0.58 -22.37
CA PRO A 37 -2.88 1.76 -21.62
C PRO A 37 -2.69 1.42 -20.13
N TYR A 38 -1.56 1.82 -19.54
CA TYR A 38 -1.15 1.51 -18.17
C TYR A 38 -0.49 2.73 -17.52
N GLY A 39 -1.25 3.51 -16.74
CA GLY A 39 -0.69 4.59 -15.90
C GLY A 39 0.25 5.56 -16.64
N GLY A 40 -0.10 5.95 -17.86
CA GLY A 40 0.72 6.82 -18.72
C GLY A 40 1.75 6.11 -19.61
N ARG A 41 1.91 4.78 -19.49
CA ARG A 41 2.69 3.91 -20.39
C ARG A 41 1.79 2.93 -21.11
N PHE A 42 2.30 2.20 -22.10
CA PHE A 42 1.56 1.11 -22.75
C PHE A 42 2.22 -0.22 -22.43
N ILE A 43 1.44 -1.22 -22.03
CA ILE A 43 1.90 -2.61 -21.97
C ILE A 43 1.57 -3.25 -23.31
N GLN A 44 2.60 -3.74 -24.02
CA GLN A 44 2.39 -4.59 -25.18
C GLN A 44 2.03 -6.00 -24.71
N GLN A 45 0.98 -6.59 -25.26
CA GLN A 45 0.51 -7.94 -24.92
C GLN A 45 1.62 -9.00 -24.99
N GLY A 46 2.54 -8.89 -25.97
CA GLY A 46 3.70 -9.77 -26.14
C GLY A 46 4.81 -9.65 -25.07
N SER A 47 4.73 -8.68 -24.16
CA SER A 47 5.67 -8.52 -23.03
C SER A 47 5.29 -9.37 -21.80
N LYS A 48 4.01 -9.76 -21.71
CA LYS A 48 3.46 -10.53 -20.58
C LYS A 48 3.22 -12.00 -20.93
N VAL A 49 2.87 -12.29 -22.18
CA VAL A 49 2.57 -13.66 -22.66
C VAL A 49 3.26 -13.91 -24.01
N SER A 50 3.74 -15.14 -24.22
CA SER A 50 4.35 -15.59 -25.48
C SER A 50 3.95 -17.04 -25.75
N TYR A 51 3.95 -17.45 -27.03
CA TYR A 51 3.65 -18.82 -27.47
C TYR A 51 4.41 -19.89 -26.65
N ARG A 52 5.62 -19.56 -26.17
CA ARG A 52 6.46 -20.49 -25.38
C ARG A 52 5.80 -20.93 -24.08
N TYR A 53 4.89 -20.14 -23.53
CA TYR A 53 4.19 -20.47 -22.29
C TYR A 53 3.17 -21.59 -22.52
N PHE A 54 2.79 -21.84 -23.77
CA PHE A 54 1.90 -22.92 -24.15
C PHE A 54 2.62 -24.25 -24.41
N ILE A 55 3.92 -24.21 -24.67
CA ILE A 55 4.70 -25.42 -24.99
C ILE A 55 4.60 -26.48 -23.89
N PRO A 56 4.62 -26.15 -22.59
CA PRO A 56 4.38 -27.13 -21.52
C PRO A 56 3.04 -27.87 -21.57
N HIS A 57 2.01 -27.28 -22.18
CA HIS A 57 0.72 -27.96 -22.37
C HIS A 57 0.76 -28.99 -23.50
N CYS A 58 1.76 -28.94 -24.37
CA CYS A 58 1.86 -29.77 -25.57
C CYS A 58 2.63 -31.07 -25.36
N PHE A 59 3.19 -31.32 -24.18
CA PHE A 59 3.96 -32.53 -23.91
C PHE A 59 3.71 -33.07 -22.50
N ILE A 60 3.86 -34.39 -22.39
CA ILE A 60 3.77 -35.13 -21.13
C ILE A 60 5.13 -35.77 -20.89
N ASP A 61 5.65 -35.67 -19.67
CA ASP A 61 6.92 -36.34 -19.33
C ASP A 61 6.73 -37.86 -19.20
N GLN A 62 7.80 -38.61 -19.40
CA GLN A 62 7.76 -40.08 -19.36
C GLN A 62 7.29 -40.60 -17.99
N THR A 63 7.64 -39.89 -16.92
CA THR A 63 7.24 -40.22 -15.55
C THR A 63 5.72 -40.15 -15.37
N THR A 64 5.06 -39.18 -15.99
CA THR A 64 3.61 -39.04 -15.96
C THR A 64 2.95 -40.06 -16.86
N LEU A 65 3.53 -40.32 -18.04
CA LEU A 65 3.01 -41.32 -18.97
C LEU A 65 2.91 -42.72 -18.34
N THR A 66 3.81 -43.03 -17.39
CA THR A 66 3.90 -44.33 -16.71
C THR A 66 3.27 -44.34 -15.32
N SER A 67 2.81 -43.19 -14.82
CA SER A 67 2.24 -43.07 -13.48
C SER A 67 0.77 -43.47 -13.45
N SER A 68 0.39 -44.27 -12.45
CA SER A 68 -1.01 -44.56 -12.14
C SER A 68 -1.65 -43.51 -11.22
N GLU A 69 -0.86 -42.59 -10.64
CA GLU A 69 -1.32 -41.66 -9.60
C GLU A 69 -1.60 -40.24 -10.10
N HIS A 70 -0.99 -39.82 -11.20
CA HIS A 70 -1.13 -38.45 -11.69
C HIS A 70 -1.17 -38.35 -13.21
N LEU A 71 -2.14 -37.58 -13.70
CA LEU A 71 -2.42 -37.38 -15.12
C LEU A 71 -1.55 -36.28 -15.78
N TYR A 72 -0.93 -35.41 -14.96
CA TYR A 72 -0.18 -34.25 -15.44
C TYR A 72 1.27 -34.26 -14.96
N SER A 73 2.17 -33.75 -15.80
CA SER A 73 3.59 -33.56 -15.51
C SER A 73 3.78 -32.71 -14.26
N LYS A 74 4.50 -33.26 -13.26
CA LYS A 74 4.86 -32.52 -12.05
C LYS A 74 6.01 -31.57 -12.36
N ILE A 75 5.66 -30.35 -12.74
CA ILE A 75 6.63 -29.31 -13.06
C ILE A 75 7.21 -28.76 -11.77
N SER A 76 8.48 -29.03 -11.51
CA SER A 76 9.19 -28.57 -10.31
C SER A 76 9.60 -27.10 -10.37
N ASP A 77 9.89 -26.59 -11.57
CA ASP A 77 10.27 -25.18 -11.77
C ASP A 77 9.08 -24.24 -11.54
N LEU A 78 9.21 -23.39 -10.52
CA LEU A 78 8.20 -22.40 -10.14
C LEU A 78 7.89 -21.45 -11.30
N LYS A 79 8.89 -21.03 -12.08
CA LYS A 79 8.68 -20.09 -13.20
C LYS A 79 7.83 -20.71 -14.29
N THR A 80 8.05 -21.98 -14.60
CA THR A 80 7.25 -22.72 -15.59
C THR A 80 5.84 -22.97 -15.09
N ARG A 81 5.67 -23.28 -13.79
CA ARG A 81 4.34 -23.41 -13.17
C ARG A 81 3.54 -22.10 -13.24
N GLU A 82 4.14 -20.98 -12.85
CA GLU A 82 3.49 -19.66 -12.95
C GLU A 82 3.07 -19.32 -14.38
N ARG A 83 3.85 -19.72 -15.39
CA ARG A 83 3.53 -19.49 -16.81
C ARG A 83 2.34 -20.33 -17.26
N ILE A 84 2.27 -21.57 -16.80
CA ILE A 84 1.16 -22.48 -17.06
C ILE A 84 -0.10 -21.95 -16.41
N ASP A 85 -0.05 -21.63 -15.11
CA ASP A 85 -1.21 -21.10 -14.38
C ASP A 85 -1.75 -19.84 -15.08
N ARG A 86 -0.85 -18.97 -15.56
CA ARG A 86 -1.21 -17.76 -16.31
C ARG A 86 -1.84 -18.04 -17.68
N THR A 87 -1.46 -19.11 -18.37
CA THR A 87 -1.92 -19.40 -19.73
C THR A 87 -2.92 -20.55 -19.82
N PHE A 88 -3.32 -21.12 -18.69
CA PHE A 88 -4.18 -22.30 -18.63
C PHE A 88 -5.56 -22.00 -19.23
N ASP A 89 -6.22 -20.93 -18.76
CA ASP A 89 -7.52 -20.50 -19.29
C ASP A 89 -7.44 -20.10 -20.77
N MET A 90 -6.29 -19.57 -21.20
CA MET A 90 -6.00 -19.30 -22.61
C MET A 90 -5.82 -20.58 -23.44
N ALA A 91 -5.17 -21.60 -22.87
CA ALA A 91 -4.97 -22.89 -23.53
C ALA A 91 -6.28 -23.69 -23.64
N LEU A 92 -7.20 -23.51 -22.69
CA LEU A 92 -8.57 -24.06 -22.75
C LEU A 92 -9.47 -23.29 -23.73
N GLY A 93 -9.06 -22.11 -24.18
CA GLY A 93 -9.88 -21.23 -25.02
C GLY A 93 -11.04 -20.56 -24.28
N SER A 94 -11.08 -20.64 -22.95
CA SER A 94 -12.07 -19.92 -22.13
C SER A 94 -11.75 -18.44 -21.98
N GLU A 95 -10.48 -18.07 -22.19
CA GLU A 95 -9.99 -16.70 -22.10
C GLU A 95 -9.08 -16.39 -23.30
N ASN A 96 -9.00 -15.12 -23.72
CA ASN A 96 -8.02 -14.66 -24.71
C ASN A 96 -6.95 -13.79 -24.06
N ALA A 97 -5.86 -13.50 -24.80
CA ALA A 97 -4.73 -12.74 -24.26
C ALA A 97 -5.11 -11.30 -23.83
N GLU A 98 -6.19 -10.73 -24.34
CA GLU A 98 -6.65 -9.39 -23.98
C GLU A 98 -7.41 -9.40 -22.65
N THR A 99 -8.38 -10.31 -22.52
CA THR A 99 -9.15 -10.50 -21.28
C THR A 99 -8.26 -10.88 -20.11
N MET A 100 -7.25 -11.73 -20.34
CA MET A 100 -6.28 -12.12 -19.31
C MET A 100 -5.51 -10.92 -18.75
N ILE A 101 -5.07 -10.01 -19.62
CA ILE A 101 -4.35 -8.81 -19.19
C ILE A 101 -5.28 -7.87 -18.43
N MET A 102 -6.52 -7.69 -18.89
CA MET A 102 -7.51 -6.86 -18.21
C MET A 102 -7.83 -7.40 -16.81
N ARG A 103 -8.01 -8.71 -16.67
CA ARG A 103 -8.23 -9.38 -15.38
C ARG A 103 -7.04 -9.21 -14.44
N THR A 104 -5.82 -9.46 -14.93
CA THR A 104 -4.59 -9.25 -14.14
C THR A 104 -4.52 -7.82 -13.61
N ARG A 105 -4.85 -6.84 -14.46
CA ARG A 105 -4.87 -5.43 -14.06
C ARG A 105 -5.96 -5.13 -13.02
N LEU A 106 -7.14 -5.71 -13.19
CA LEU A 106 -8.23 -5.56 -12.23
C LEU A 106 -7.81 -6.08 -10.86
N GLU A 107 -7.17 -7.25 -10.79
CA GLU A 107 -6.64 -7.81 -9.55
C GLU A 107 -5.54 -6.94 -8.93
N GLU A 108 -4.62 -6.40 -9.74
CA GLU A 108 -3.59 -5.45 -9.27
C GLU A 108 -4.21 -4.18 -8.68
N LEU A 109 -5.21 -3.60 -9.36
CA LEU A 109 -5.90 -2.40 -8.89
C LEU A 109 -6.69 -2.65 -7.60
N GLN A 110 -7.39 -3.78 -7.50
CA GLN A 110 -8.11 -4.17 -6.29
C GLN A 110 -7.16 -4.34 -5.10
N ARG A 111 -5.99 -4.99 -5.30
CA ARG A 111 -4.98 -5.12 -4.25
C ARG A 111 -4.43 -3.77 -3.81
N ASN A 112 -4.17 -2.88 -4.76
CA ASN A 112 -3.68 -1.53 -4.45
C ASN A 112 -4.73 -0.70 -3.70
N LEU A 113 -6.00 -0.79 -4.11
CA LEU A 113 -7.12 -0.14 -3.44
C LEU A 113 -7.25 -0.64 -1.99
N ALA A 114 -7.29 -1.97 -1.79
CA ALA A 114 -7.34 -2.56 -0.45
C ALA A 114 -6.15 -2.12 0.43
N ARG A 115 -4.96 -1.99 -0.15
CA ARG A 115 -3.77 -1.48 0.56
C ARG A 115 -3.91 -0.01 0.97
N ILE A 116 -4.48 0.83 0.11
CA ILE A 116 -4.72 2.25 0.40
C ILE A 116 -5.79 2.38 1.49
N GLU A 117 -6.90 1.66 1.36
CA GLU A 117 -7.98 1.65 2.35
C GLU A 117 -7.48 1.21 3.73
N TYR A 118 -6.67 0.15 3.80
CA TYR A 118 -6.05 -0.30 5.05
C TYR A 118 -5.15 0.76 5.69
N LYS A 119 -4.36 1.48 4.89
CA LYS A 119 -3.52 2.58 5.41
C LYS A 119 -4.38 3.74 5.91
N GLN A 120 -5.47 4.04 5.22
CA GLN A 120 -6.37 5.11 5.60
C GLN A 120 -7.12 4.79 6.90
N SER A 121 -7.58 3.55 7.08
CA SER A 121 -8.21 3.12 8.34
C SER A 121 -7.22 3.18 9.50
N ALA A 122 -6.01 2.63 9.32
CA ALA A 122 -4.97 2.71 10.35
C ALA A 122 -4.60 4.15 10.72
N SER A 123 -4.54 5.06 9.74
CA SER A 123 -4.28 6.49 9.99
C SER A 123 -5.44 7.17 10.71
N LYS A 124 -6.69 6.78 10.43
CA LYS A 124 -7.88 7.33 11.09
C LYS A 124 -7.91 6.93 12.57
N ASP A 125 -7.60 5.67 12.87
CA ASP A 125 -7.52 5.19 14.26
C ASP A 125 -6.40 5.90 15.02
N SER A 126 -5.24 6.08 14.38
CA SER A 126 -4.14 6.85 14.95
C SER A 126 -4.51 8.32 15.20
N TYR A 127 -5.29 8.93 14.31
CA TYR A 127 -5.75 10.31 14.46
C TYR A 127 -6.73 10.44 15.63
N PHE A 128 -7.72 9.53 15.72
CA PHE A 128 -8.67 9.52 16.82
C PHE A 128 -8.00 9.31 18.18
N ASN A 129 -7.02 8.41 18.26
CA ASN A 129 -6.23 8.21 19.48
C ASN A 129 -5.45 9.48 19.85
N PHE A 130 -4.84 10.15 18.87
CA PHE A 130 -4.12 11.41 19.09
C PHE A 130 -5.04 12.54 19.57
N GLU A 131 -6.23 12.69 18.97
CA GLU A 131 -7.23 13.65 19.45
C GLU A 131 -7.65 13.34 20.89
N SER A 132 -7.93 12.06 21.21
CA SER A 132 -8.29 11.65 22.56
C SER A 132 -7.16 11.88 23.58
N GLU A 133 -5.90 11.74 23.17
CA GLU A 133 -4.74 12.06 24.01
C GLU A 133 -4.62 13.57 24.28
N ILE A 134 -4.84 14.41 23.26
CA ILE A 134 -4.86 15.88 23.40
C ILE A 134 -5.95 16.28 24.40
N GLU A 135 -7.16 15.75 24.25
CA GLU A 135 -8.28 15.99 25.15
C GLU A 135 -7.93 15.61 26.60
N SER A 136 -7.44 14.37 26.81
CA SER A 136 -7.03 13.90 28.14
C SER A 136 -5.90 14.73 28.77
N LEU A 137 -4.95 15.22 27.96
CA LEU A 137 -3.85 16.07 28.44
C LEU A 137 -4.35 17.47 28.78
N TYR A 138 -5.23 18.03 27.96
CA TYR A 138 -5.85 19.34 28.19
C TYR A 138 -6.64 19.33 29.49
N ASP A 139 -7.49 18.33 29.70
CA ASP A 139 -8.28 18.17 30.93
C ASP A 139 -7.38 18.06 32.16
N ARG A 140 -6.29 17.31 32.07
CA ARG A 140 -5.31 17.23 33.17
C ARG A 140 -4.65 18.57 33.43
N ALA A 141 -4.18 19.26 32.39
CA ALA A 141 -3.55 20.57 32.52
C ALA A 141 -4.51 21.62 33.11
N TYR A 142 -5.78 21.59 32.70
CA TYR A 142 -6.85 22.40 33.27
C TYR A 142 -7.07 22.10 34.75
N ASN A 143 -7.21 20.82 35.12
CA ASN A 143 -7.36 20.40 36.52
C ASN A 143 -6.17 20.79 37.40
N PHE A 144 -4.96 20.83 36.84
CA PHE A 144 -3.77 21.31 37.55
C PHE A 144 -3.66 22.85 37.59
N GLY A 145 -4.60 23.58 36.98
CA GLY A 145 -4.61 25.04 36.93
C GLY A 145 -3.53 25.62 36.02
N LEU A 146 -2.99 24.83 35.09
CA LEU A 146 -1.99 25.28 34.11
C LEU A 146 -2.63 26.06 32.95
N ILE A 147 -3.92 25.82 32.71
CA ILE A 147 -4.72 26.47 31.67
C ILE A 147 -5.87 27.21 32.35
N ILE A 148 -6.08 28.46 31.98
CA ILE A 148 -7.24 29.24 32.41
C ILE A 148 -8.17 29.33 31.20
N GLU A 149 -9.39 28.85 31.38
CA GLU A 149 -10.41 28.85 30.34
C GLU A 149 -10.97 30.27 30.16
N ASN A 150 -10.41 30.99 29.19
CA ASN A 150 -10.74 32.39 28.91
C ASN A 150 -11.84 32.55 27.84
N SER A 151 -12.41 31.44 27.36
CA SER A 151 -13.35 31.40 26.24
C SER A 151 -14.77 31.10 26.72
N LYS A 152 -15.78 31.75 26.11
CA LYS A 152 -17.21 31.43 26.33
C LYS A 152 -17.67 30.15 25.61
N ASN A 153 -16.87 29.67 24.65
CA ASN A 153 -17.16 28.49 23.86
C ASN A 153 -16.15 27.39 24.20
N GLU A 154 -16.58 26.14 24.06
CA GLU A 154 -15.71 24.98 24.20
C GLU A 154 -14.56 25.05 23.16
N PRO A 155 -13.28 24.95 23.58
CA PRO A 155 -12.15 25.04 22.66
C PRO A 155 -12.10 23.83 21.72
N THR A 156 -11.73 24.06 20.46
CA THR A 156 -11.52 22.95 19.52
C THR A 156 -10.25 22.16 19.85
N VAL A 157 -10.10 20.94 19.31
CA VAL A 157 -8.88 20.12 19.50
C VAL A 157 -7.61 20.88 19.10
N SER A 158 -7.69 21.71 18.06
CA SER A 158 -6.58 22.57 17.63
C SER A 158 -6.21 23.60 18.70
N ASP A 159 -7.21 24.27 19.29
CA ASP A 159 -6.99 25.26 20.35
C ASP A 159 -6.41 24.60 21.61
N LYS A 160 -6.91 23.41 21.97
CA LYS A 160 -6.40 22.60 23.09
C LYS A 160 -4.92 22.23 22.89
N PHE A 161 -4.55 21.82 21.67
CA PHE A 161 -3.16 21.52 21.32
C PHE A 161 -2.24 22.75 21.39
N GLU A 162 -2.68 23.91 20.89
CA GLU A 162 -1.89 25.14 20.98
C GLU A 162 -1.66 25.59 22.42
N ASN A 163 -2.68 25.48 23.28
CA ASN A 163 -2.56 25.77 24.71
C ASN A 163 -1.54 24.85 25.40
N LEU A 164 -1.61 23.54 25.13
CA LEU A 164 -0.64 22.58 25.66
C LEU A 164 0.78 22.88 25.17
N ARG A 165 0.93 23.24 23.89
CA ARG A 165 2.23 23.62 23.32
C ARG A 165 2.81 24.87 23.96
N ALA A 166 1.97 25.86 24.27
CA ALA A 166 2.40 27.07 24.97
C ALA A 166 2.96 26.75 26.37
N ILE A 167 2.33 25.82 27.10
CA ILE A 167 2.83 25.37 28.41
C ILE A 167 4.22 24.73 28.32
N VAL A 168 4.44 23.86 27.34
CA VAL A 168 5.72 23.14 27.18
C VAL A 168 6.87 24.09 26.81
N ASN A 169 6.58 25.25 26.23
CA ASN A 169 7.61 26.21 25.83
C ASN A 169 8.23 26.98 27.02
N TYR A 170 7.65 26.90 28.22
CA TYR A 170 8.24 27.50 29.42
C TYR A 170 9.38 26.63 29.97
N LYS A 171 10.47 27.26 30.44
CA LYS A 171 11.63 26.53 30.98
C LYS A 171 11.47 26.18 32.45
N ASP A 172 10.72 26.99 33.20
CA ASP A 172 10.38 26.78 34.61
C ASP A 172 8.86 26.85 34.80
N ILE A 173 8.31 25.96 35.64
CA ILE A 173 6.88 25.89 35.94
C ILE A 173 6.36 27.19 36.58
N ASN A 174 7.24 27.95 37.25
CA ASN A 174 6.91 29.25 37.85
C ASN A 174 6.77 30.38 36.81
N GLU A 175 7.24 30.17 35.58
CA GLU A 175 7.08 31.13 34.47
C GLU A 175 5.68 31.05 33.86
N ILE A 176 4.94 29.97 34.11
CA ILE A 176 3.57 29.80 33.63
C ILE A 176 2.68 30.86 34.29
N PRO A 177 1.98 31.71 33.52
CA PRO A 177 1.22 32.86 34.05
C PRO A 177 0.25 32.49 35.17
N ALA A 178 -0.51 31.41 35.00
CA ALA A 178 -1.49 30.94 35.98
C ALA A 178 -0.85 30.55 37.33
N ILE A 179 0.33 29.91 37.31
CA ILE A 179 1.07 29.54 38.52
C ILE A 179 1.72 30.76 39.17
N ASN A 180 2.28 31.66 38.36
CA ASN A 180 2.90 32.89 38.85
C ASN A 180 1.88 33.78 39.57
N GLU A 181 0.68 33.94 39.01
CA GLU A 181 -0.40 34.68 39.66
C GLU A 181 -0.84 34.06 40.98
N LYS A 182 -1.06 32.73 40.99
CA LYS A 182 -1.39 32.00 42.23
C LYS A 182 -0.32 32.20 43.32
N THR A 183 0.96 32.02 42.98
CA THR A 183 2.07 32.15 43.95
C THR A 183 2.26 33.60 44.43
N LYS A 184 1.98 34.61 43.61
CA LYS A 184 1.95 36.02 44.05
C LYS A 184 0.86 36.26 45.08
N ILE A 185 -0.37 35.80 44.80
CA ILE A 185 -1.50 35.93 45.72
C ILE A 185 -1.21 35.19 47.03
N GLU A 186 -0.68 33.96 46.99
CA GLU A 186 -0.32 33.21 48.19
C GLU A 186 0.73 33.94 49.06
N LYS A 187 1.73 34.58 48.43
CA LYS A 187 2.73 35.39 49.14
C LYS A 187 2.11 36.61 49.81
N GLU A 188 1.23 37.34 49.11
CA GLU A 188 0.51 38.47 49.68
C GLU A 188 -0.36 38.04 50.86
N LEU A 189 -1.09 36.94 50.71
CA LEU A 189 -1.97 36.37 51.75
C LEU A 189 -1.16 35.94 52.98
N PHE A 190 0.01 35.35 52.79
CA PHE A 190 0.94 35.01 53.86
C PHE A 190 1.46 36.26 54.60
N LEU A 191 1.89 37.29 53.86
CA LEU A 191 2.35 38.56 54.44
C LEU A 191 1.25 39.24 55.25
N LEU A 192 0.02 39.29 54.71
CA LEU A 192 -1.13 39.87 55.40
C LEU A 192 -1.46 39.10 56.69
N LYS A 193 -1.46 37.76 56.64
CA LYS A 193 -1.66 36.91 57.83
C LYS A 193 -0.61 37.17 58.89
N LYS A 194 0.67 37.23 58.51
CA LYS A 194 1.77 37.53 59.43
C LYS A 194 1.59 38.90 60.08
N ASN A 195 1.24 39.92 59.30
CA ASN A 195 1.01 41.27 59.79
C ASN A 195 -0.19 41.35 60.76
N LEU A 196 -1.29 40.65 60.46
CA LEU A 196 -2.43 40.51 61.38
C LEU A 196 -2.02 39.84 62.69
N GLN A 197 -1.21 38.79 62.62
CA GLN A 197 -0.76 38.05 63.81
C GLN A 197 0.17 38.89 64.70
N THR A 198 1.00 39.76 64.10
CA THR A 198 1.79 40.75 64.86
C THR A 198 0.93 41.87 65.45
N LEU A 199 -0.17 42.25 64.81
CA LEU A 199 -1.10 43.26 65.30
C LEU A 199 -2.04 42.73 66.40
N MET A 200 -2.35 41.43 66.40
CA MET A 200 -3.19 40.77 67.42
C MET A 200 -2.42 40.33 68.68
N ASN A 201 -1.08 40.36 68.65
CA ASN A 201 -0.22 40.03 69.79
C ASN A 201 0.29 41.28 70.55
N ILE A 202 -0.40 42.41 70.38
CA ILE A 202 -0.26 43.66 71.14
C ILE A 202 -1.59 43.90 71.86
#